data_AF-A0A1I2K2Z0-F1
#
_entry.id   AF-A0A1I2K2Z0-F1
#
_cell.length_a   1.000
_cell.length_b   1.000
_cell.length_c   1.000
_cell.angle_alpha   90.00
_cell.angle_beta   90.00
_cell.angle_gamma   90.00
#
_symmetry.space_group_name_H-M   'P 1'
#
loop_
_entity.id
_entity.type
_entity.pdbx_description
1 polymer ?
#
loop_
_entity_poly.entity_id
_entity_poly.type
_entity_poly.pdbx_seq_one_letter_code
_entity_poly.pdbx_strand_id
1 'polypeptide(L)'
;MEGFLWILFSFLVIQRLAELALARSNRKWMLNRGAVETGENHYILFIVLHSLFFVSLFSEFAFTSYHYSRVFYLSLSMFILLQILRIWCISSLGRRWNTRILTLPDEKPIKKGPYRYLPHPNYVIVFLELLFIPLLFQAYITGIVFPFLHLLVLMVRIPAEEKALEERV
;
A
#
# COMPACT_ATOMS: atom_id res chain seq x y z
N MET A 1 -1.10 -9.91 26.63
CA MET A 1 -1.09 -10.42 25.24
C MET A 1 -1.50 -9.35 24.23
N GLU A 2 -2.45 -8.46 24.55
CA GLU A 2 -2.77 -7.27 23.74
C GLU A 2 -1.56 -6.37 23.43
N GLY A 3 -0.56 -6.31 24.32
CA GLY A 3 0.66 -5.53 24.09
C GLY A 3 1.38 -5.89 22.79
N PHE A 4 1.35 -7.15 22.35
CA PHE A 4 1.92 -7.54 21.06
C PHE A 4 1.16 -6.90 19.89
N LEU A 5 -0.18 -6.87 19.94
CA LEU A 5 -1.00 -6.24 18.90
C LEU A 5 -0.81 -4.72 18.89
N TRP A 6 -0.68 -4.08 20.06
CA TRP A 6 -0.34 -2.65 20.13
C TRP A 6 1.03 -2.33 19.52
N ILE A 7 2.03 -3.17 19.76
CA ILE A 7 3.36 -3.06 19.12
C ILE A 7 3.22 -3.25 17.60
N LEU A 8 2.48 -4.26 17.16
CA LEU A 8 2.27 -4.54 15.74
C LEU A 8 1.53 -3.38 15.04
N PHE A 9 0.48 -2.84 15.66
CA PHE A 9 -0.24 -1.67 15.15
C PHE A 9 0.70 -0.45 15.04
N SER A 10 1.48 -0.19 16.08
CA SER A 10 2.46 0.90 16.08
C SER A 10 3.50 0.72 14.98
N PHE A 11 3.98 -0.51 14.79
CA PHE A 11 4.88 -0.86 13.70
C PHE A 11 4.25 -0.56 12.33
N LEU A 12 2.99 -0.94 12.09
CA LEU A 12 2.29 -0.66 10.83
C LEU A 12 2.15 0.85 10.55
N VAL A 13 1.84 1.64 11.58
CA VAL A 13 1.73 3.10 11.46
C VAL A 13 3.09 3.70 11.14
N ILE A 14 4.14 3.33 11.89
CA ILE A 14 5.51 3.80 11.66
C ILE A 14 5.98 3.42 10.25
N GLN A 15 5.76 2.18 9.84
CA GLN A 15 6.10 1.70 8.51
C GLN A 15 5.40 2.55 7.43
N ARG A 16 4.11 2.83 7.58
CA ARG A 16 3.36 3.65 6.62
C ARG A 16 3.92 5.08 6.53
N LEU A 17 4.28 5.68 7.66
CA LEU A 17 4.89 7.01 7.68
C LEU A 17 6.29 7.01 7.05
N ALA A 18 7.10 5.97 7.31
CA ALA A 18 8.42 5.82 6.70
C ALA A 18 8.32 5.65 5.18
N GLU A 19 7.35 4.87 4.71
CA GLU A 19 7.01 4.74 3.29
C GLU A 19 6.61 6.08 2.66
N LEU A 20 5.76 6.87 3.32
CA LEU A 20 5.38 8.19 2.83
C LEU A 20 6.58 9.16 2.78
N ALA A 21 7.47 9.10 3.78
CA ALA A 21 8.71 9.89 3.79
C ALA A 21 9.64 9.48 2.64
N LEU A 22 9.79 8.18 2.40
CA LEU A 22 10.55 7.65 1.26
C LEU A 22 9.95 8.10 -0.07
N ALA A 23 8.62 8.00 -0.23
CA ALA A 23 7.92 8.44 -1.43
C ALA A 23 8.09 9.94 -1.66
N ARG A 24 8.07 10.76 -0.61
CA ARG A 24 8.32 12.20 -0.70
C ARG A 24 9.76 12.51 -1.16
N SER A 25 10.74 11.80 -0.63
CA SER A 25 12.14 11.92 -1.03
C SER A 25 12.35 11.52 -2.49
N ASN A 26 11.79 10.38 -2.89
CA ASN A 26 11.80 9.90 -4.27
C ASN A 26 11.06 10.85 -5.22
N ARG A 27 9.93 11.44 -4.80
CA ARG A 27 9.19 12.43 -5.60
C ARG A 27 10.08 13.62 -5.93
N LYS A 28 10.75 14.19 -4.93
CA LYS A 28 11.68 15.32 -5.14
C LYS A 28 12.79 14.94 -6.12
N TRP A 29 13.35 13.75 -5.98
CA TRP A 29 14.38 13.25 -6.88
C TRP A 29 13.87 13.08 -8.33
N MET A 30 12.65 12.54 -8.52
CA MET A 30 12.05 12.37 -9.84
C MET A 30 11.69 13.70 -10.50
N LEU A 31 11.09 14.63 -9.77
CA LEU A 31 10.76 15.96 -10.29
C LEU A 31 12.00 16.74 -10.74
N ASN A 32 13.10 16.63 -9.98
CA ASN A 32 14.39 17.23 -10.38
C ASN A 32 14.98 16.63 -11.68
N ARG A 33 14.47 15.49 -12.13
CA ARG A 33 14.83 14.84 -13.40
C ARG A 33 13.81 15.05 -14.51
N GLY A 34 12.89 15.99 -14.34
CA GLY A 34 11.86 16.31 -15.33
C GLY A 34 10.68 15.35 -15.32
N ALA A 35 10.43 14.63 -14.21
CA ALA A 35 9.24 13.81 -14.12
C ALA A 35 7.98 14.68 -14.14
N VAL A 36 6.96 14.22 -14.86
CA VAL A 36 5.63 14.81 -14.88
C VAL A 36 4.76 14.09 -13.86
N GLU A 37 4.05 14.86 -13.04
CA GLU A 37 3.11 14.32 -12.08
C GLU A 37 1.69 14.35 -12.66
N THR A 38 0.99 13.21 -12.61
CA THR A 38 -0.38 13.09 -13.10
C THR A 38 -1.30 12.51 -12.03
N GLY A 39 -2.60 12.73 -12.17
CA GLY A 39 -3.61 12.12 -11.31
C GLY A 39 -3.64 12.64 -9.86
N GLU A 40 -3.19 13.87 -9.60
CA GLU A 40 -3.22 14.48 -8.26
C GLU A 40 -4.61 14.43 -7.61
N ASN A 41 -5.66 14.67 -8.40
CA ASN A 41 -7.05 14.69 -7.93
C ASN A 41 -7.50 13.37 -7.27
N HIS A 42 -6.97 12.23 -7.72
CA HIS A 42 -7.34 10.92 -7.17
C HIS A 42 -6.38 10.43 -6.09
N TYR A 43 -5.25 11.10 -5.87
CA TYR A 43 -4.31 10.74 -4.80
C TYR A 43 -4.91 10.96 -3.40
N ILE A 44 -5.77 11.98 -3.25
CA ILE A 44 -6.46 12.23 -1.99
C ILE A 44 -7.33 11.04 -1.55
N LEU A 45 -7.90 10.28 -2.49
CA LEU A 45 -8.67 9.07 -2.21
C LEU A 45 -7.82 8.02 -1.50
N PHE A 46 -6.55 7.85 -1.90
CA PHE A 46 -5.62 6.93 -1.23
C PHE A 46 -5.28 7.39 0.19
N ILE A 47 -5.07 8.69 0.40
CA ILE A 47 -4.81 9.25 1.73
C ILE A 47 -6.02 8.98 2.63
N VAL A 48 -7.22 9.39 2.20
CA VAL A 48 -8.45 9.22 2.96
C VAL A 48 -8.70 7.75 3.27
N LEU A 49 -8.56 6.87 2.28
CA LEU A 49 -8.74 5.43 2.45
C LEU A 49 -7.79 4.86 3.51
N HIS A 50 -6.49 5.17 3.46
CA HIS A 50 -5.53 4.63 4.43
C HIS A 50 -5.69 5.27 5.81
N SER A 51 -5.99 6.56 5.90
CA SER A 51 -6.26 7.22 7.16
C SER A 51 -7.49 6.62 7.85
N LEU A 52 -8.60 6.47 7.11
CA LEU A 52 -9.82 5.84 7.63
C LEU A 52 -9.59 4.37 7.99
N PHE A 53 -8.74 3.65 7.23
CA PHE A 53 -8.37 2.27 7.55
C PHE A 53 -7.73 2.16 8.93
N PHE A 54 -6.70 2.98 9.19
CA PHE A 54 -6.02 2.95 10.49
C PHE A 54 -6.92 3.38 11.65
N VAL A 55 -7.79 4.37 11.43
CA VAL A 55 -8.77 4.80 12.44
C VAL A 55 -9.78 3.67 12.72
N SER A 56 -10.35 3.07 11.67
CA SER A 56 -11.34 1.99 11.81
C SER A 56 -10.74 0.75 12.47
N LEU A 57 -9.52 0.38 12.06
CA LEU A 57 -8.77 -0.73 12.65
C LEU A 57 -8.50 -0.48 14.14
N PHE A 58 -8.04 0.72 14.48
CA PHE A 58 -7.81 1.11 15.88
C PHE A 58 -9.11 1.05 16.70
N SER A 59 -10.20 1.60 16.17
CA SER A 59 -11.50 1.58 16.84
C SER A 59 -12.00 0.15 17.07
N GLU A 60 -12.07 -0.70 16.05
CA GLU A 60 -12.51 -2.09 16.21
C GLU A 60 -11.61 -2.86 17.18
N PHE A 61 -10.30 -2.69 17.07
CA PHE A 61 -9.34 -3.36 17.94
C PHE A 61 -9.49 -2.92 19.40
N ALA A 62 -9.66 -1.63 19.67
CA ALA A 62 -9.76 -1.10 21.03
C ALA A 62 -11.03 -1.56 21.78
N PHE A 63 -12.08 -1.95 21.05
CA PHE A 63 -13.36 -2.38 21.64
C PHE A 63 -13.62 -3.90 21.56
N THR A 64 -12.71 -4.68 20.98
CA THR A 64 -12.90 -6.12 20.76
C THR A 64 -11.96 -6.94 21.65
N SER A 65 -12.51 -7.93 22.38
CA SER A 65 -11.70 -8.85 23.18
C SER A 65 -10.99 -9.88 22.28
N TYR A 66 -9.66 -9.84 22.31
CA TYR A 66 -8.84 -10.55 21.34
C TYR A 66 -8.36 -11.93 21.81
N HIS A 67 -8.34 -12.91 20.89
CA HIS A 67 -7.90 -14.27 21.15
C HIS A 67 -7.02 -14.84 20.02
N TYR A 68 -5.95 -15.56 20.37
CA TYR A 68 -5.13 -16.27 19.38
C TYR A 68 -5.89 -17.47 18.81
N SER A 69 -6.26 -17.38 17.54
CA SER A 69 -6.94 -18.45 16.80
C SER A 69 -6.06 -18.97 15.65
N ARG A 70 -6.48 -20.06 15.00
CA ARG A 70 -5.81 -20.54 13.78
C ARG A 70 -5.80 -19.45 12.68
N VAL A 71 -6.85 -18.63 12.62
CA VAL A 71 -6.97 -17.50 11.69
C VAL A 71 -5.88 -16.46 11.96
N PHE A 72 -5.55 -16.21 13.23
CA PHE A 72 -4.45 -15.29 13.56
C PHE A 72 -3.12 -15.77 13.01
N TYR A 73 -2.73 -17.03 13.26
CA TYR A 73 -1.44 -17.55 12.80
C TYR A 73 -1.33 -17.60 11.27
N LEU A 74 -2.43 -17.90 10.59
CA LEU A 74 -2.51 -17.82 9.13
C LEU A 74 -2.33 -16.36 8.66
N SER A 75 -3.06 -15.43 9.26
CA SER A 75 -3.00 -14.00 8.92
C SER A 75 -1.61 -13.43 9.21
N LEU A 76 -0.93 -13.91 10.25
CA LEU A 76 0.42 -13.48 10.63
C LEU A 76 1.45 -13.98 9.64
N SER A 77 1.35 -15.24 9.23
CA SER A 77 2.19 -15.82 8.18
C SER A 77 2.01 -15.05 6.85
N MET A 78 0.76 -14.77 6.48
CA MET A 78 0.45 -13.98 5.29
C MET A 78 0.96 -12.55 5.40
N PHE A 79 0.80 -11.91 6.55
CA PHE A 79 1.34 -10.58 6.80
C PHE A 79 2.85 -10.51 6.60
N ILE A 80 3.60 -11.46 7.19
CA ILE A 80 5.07 -11.52 7.04
C ILE A 80 5.45 -11.70 5.57
N LEU A 81 4.77 -12.61 4.85
CA LEU A 81 5.00 -12.80 3.42
C LEU A 81 4.75 -11.51 2.62
N LEU A 82 3.65 -10.81 2.91
CA LEU A 82 3.30 -9.55 2.26
C LEU A 82 4.34 -8.45 2.55
N GLN A 83 4.90 -8.39 3.77
CA GLN A 83 5.98 -7.45 4.08
C GLN A 83 7.24 -7.73 3.27
N ILE A 84 7.61 -9.00 3.08
CA ILE A 84 8.75 -9.38 2.24
C ILE A 84 8.50 -8.96 0.78
N LEU A 85 7.31 -9.28 0.23
CA LEU A 85 6.94 -8.92 -1.14
C LEU A 85 6.89 -7.41 -1.35
N ARG A 86 6.45 -6.65 -0.33
CA ARG A 86 6.44 -5.18 -0.34
C ARG A 86 7.84 -4.61 -0.42
N ILE A 87 8.75 -5.07 0.44
CA ILE A 87 10.15 -4.66 0.40
C ILE A 87 10.77 -5.02 -0.95
N TRP A 88 10.43 -6.17 -1.52
CA TRP A 88 10.87 -6.56 -2.86
C TRP A 88 10.33 -5.63 -3.96
N CYS A 89 9.07 -5.19 -3.87
CA CYS A 89 8.50 -4.20 -4.78
C CYS A 89 9.19 -2.83 -4.67
N ILE A 90 9.37 -2.32 -3.46
CA ILE A 90 9.99 -1.03 -3.20
C ILE A 90 11.45 -1.04 -3.68
N SER A 91 12.21 -2.08 -3.33
CA SER A 91 13.61 -2.22 -3.75
C SER A 91 13.78 -2.41 -5.25
N SER A 92 12.83 -3.08 -5.92
CA SER A 92 12.89 -3.28 -7.38
C SER A 92 12.68 -1.98 -8.16
N LEU A 93 11.80 -1.08 -7.69
CA LEU A 93 11.62 0.25 -8.28
C LEU A 93 12.67 1.27 -7.80
N GLY A 94 13.21 1.09 -6.60
CA GLY A 94 14.22 1.98 -6.02
C GLY A 94 13.74 3.43 -5.93
N ARG A 95 14.48 4.36 -6.53
CA ARG A 95 14.16 5.80 -6.53
C ARG A 95 12.90 6.17 -7.31
N ARG A 96 12.42 5.26 -8.17
CA ARG A 96 11.18 5.44 -8.94
C ARG A 96 9.94 4.99 -8.17
N TRP A 97 10.11 4.34 -7.01
CA TRP A 97 8.97 3.99 -6.17
C TRP A 97 8.33 5.25 -5.60
N ASN A 98 7.05 5.44 -5.86
CA ASN A 98 6.27 6.55 -5.34
C ASN A 98 4.83 6.15 -5.04
N THR A 99 4.18 6.89 -4.15
CA THR A 99 2.73 6.76 -3.90
C THR A 99 1.91 7.64 -4.84
N ARG A 100 2.55 8.52 -5.62
CA ARG A 100 1.94 9.35 -6.67
C ARG A 100 2.33 8.83 -8.05
N ILE A 101 1.53 9.13 -9.07
CA ILE A 101 1.85 8.76 -10.45
C ILE A 101 2.85 9.77 -10.98
N LEU A 102 4.11 9.36 -11.09
CA LEU A 102 5.19 10.17 -11.66
C LEU A 102 5.78 9.47 -12.87
N THR A 103 5.93 10.23 -13.94
CA THR A 103 6.31 9.72 -15.25
C THR A 103 7.58 10.40 -15.73
N LEU A 104 8.62 9.64 -16.07
CA LEU A 104 9.83 10.15 -16.71
C LEU A 104 9.69 9.90 -18.22
N PRO A 105 9.52 10.94 -19.06
CA PRO A 105 9.23 10.77 -20.49
C PRO A 105 10.26 9.90 -21.21
N ASP A 106 11.55 10.15 -20.97
CA ASP A 106 12.64 9.52 -21.74
C ASP A 106 13.17 8.19 -21.17
N GLU A 107 12.57 7.66 -20.08
CA GLU A 107 13.12 6.50 -19.39
C GLU A 107 12.15 5.30 -19.35
N LYS A 108 12.60 4.14 -19.86
CA LYS A 108 11.82 2.89 -19.96
C LYS A 108 11.23 2.41 -18.62
N PRO A 109 10.05 1.75 -18.62
CA PRO A 109 9.48 1.13 -17.44
C PRO A 109 10.41 0.08 -16.81
N ILE A 110 10.38 -0.03 -15.48
CA ILE A 110 11.17 -1.04 -14.76
C ILE A 110 10.51 -2.41 -14.92
N LYS A 111 11.24 -3.38 -15.47
CA LYS A 111 10.83 -4.79 -15.58
C LYS A 111 11.73 -5.71 -14.74
N LYS A 112 11.97 -5.34 -13.48
CA LYS A 112 12.79 -6.10 -12.51
C LYS A 112 11.94 -6.57 -11.34
N GLY A 113 12.29 -7.74 -10.79
CA GLY A 113 11.65 -8.30 -9.61
C GLY A 113 10.17 -8.64 -9.88
N PRO A 114 9.24 -8.27 -8.99
CA PRO A 114 7.83 -8.65 -9.14
C PRO A 114 7.17 -7.98 -10.36
N TYR A 115 7.70 -6.84 -10.81
CA TYR A 115 7.23 -6.11 -12.01
C TYR A 115 7.52 -6.83 -13.34
N ARG A 116 8.23 -7.96 -13.30
CA ARG A 116 8.37 -8.84 -14.47
C ARG A 116 7.12 -9.69 -14.72
N TYR A 117 6.36 -9.99 -13.66
CA TYR A 117 5.25 -10.93 -13.69
C TYR A 117 3.89 -10.23 -13.66
N LEU A 118 3.80 -9.10 -12.96
CA LEU A 118 2.58 -8.32 -12.82
C LEU A 118 2.85 -6.84 -13.14
N PRO A 119 1.93 -6.12 -13.80
CA PRO A 119 2.07 -4.70 -14.05
C PRO A 119 2.12 -3.87 -12.75
N HIS A 120 1.23 -4.19 -11.79
CA HIS A 120 1.09 -3.43 -10.53
C HIS A 120 1.11 -4.33 -9.28
N PRO A 121 2.22 -5.03 -8.99
CA PRO A 121 2.31 -5.95 -7.85
C PRO A 121 2.08 -5.25 -6.50
N ASN A 122 2.43 -3.96 -6.38
CA ASN A 122 2.21 -3.20 -5.15
C ASN A 122 0.73 -3.05 -4.80
N TYR A 123 -0.16 -2.90 -5.79
CA TYR A 123 -1.61 -2.80 -5.54
C TYR A 123 -2.20 -4.12 -5.06
N VAL A 124 -1.72 -5.25 -5.60
CA VAL A 124 -2.10 -6.59 -5.11
C VAL A 124 -1.69 -6.77 -3.65
N ILE A 125 -0.47 -6.36 -3.30
CA ILE A 125 0.02 -6.44 -1.92
C ILE A 125 -0.84 -5.58 -0.99
N VAL A 126 -1.15 -4.34 -1.37
CA VAL A 126 -2.00 -3.45 -0.56
C VAL A 126 -3.39 -4.06 -0.37
N PHE A 127 -4.01 -4.60 -1.42
CA PHE A 127 -5.29 -5.28 -1.31
C PHE A 127 -5.25 -6.43 -0.29
N LEU A 128 -4.25 -7.31 -0.39
CA LEU A 128 -4.09 -8.44 0.52
C LEU A 128 -3.78 -7.97 1.95
N GLU A 129 -3.04 -6.89 2.13
CA GLU A 129 -2.80 -6.30 3.44
C GLU A 129 -4.09 -5.76 4.08
N LEU A 130 -4.92 -5.06 3.30
CA LEU A 130 -6.22 -4.56 3.78
C LEU A 130 -7.16 -5.71 4.17
N LEU A 131 -6.94 -6.92 3.64
CA LEU A 131 -7.68 -8.11 4.00
C LEU A 131 -7.09 -8.81 5.24
N PHE A 132 -5.78 -9.08 5.26
CA PHE A 132 -5.15 -9.91 6.29
C PHE A 132 -4.74 -9.14 7.55
N ILE A 133 -4.41 -7.84 7.44
CA ILE A 133 -4.07 -7.04 8.62
C ILE A 133 -5.26 -6.98 9.57
N PRO A 134 -6.49 -6.63 9.16
CA PRO A 134 -7.62 -6.57 10.09
C PRO A 134 -7.94 -7.92 10.75
N LEU A 135 -7.72 -9.04 10.05
CA LEU A 135 -7.86 -10.38 10.63
C LEU A 135 -6.90 -10.65 11.78
N LEU A 136 -5.71 -10.02 11.80
CA LEU A 136 -4.78 -10.08 12.95
C LEU A 136 -5.35 -9.41 14.20
N PHE A 137 -6.22 -8.42 14.02
CA PHE A 137 -6.86 -7.66 15.09
C PHE A 137 -8.31 -8.10 15.35
N GLN A 138 -8.78 -9.14 14.65
CA GLN A 138 -10.21 -9.54 14.61
C GLN A 138 -11.17 -8.42 14.19
N ALA A 139 -10.66 -7.43 13.46
CA ALA A 139 -11.43 -6.30 12.92
C ALA A 139 -12.09 -6.69 11.59
N TYR A 140 -13.08 -7.58 11.65
CA TYR A 140 -13.70 -8.18 10.46
C TYR A 140 -14.41 -7.15 9.57
N ILE A 141 -14.99 -6.10 10.15
CA ILE A 141 -15.70 -5.07 9.38
C ILE A 141 -14.69 -4.29 8.54
N THR A 142 -13.60 -3.83 9.16
CA THR A 142 -12.47 -3.19 8.47
C THR A 142 -11.90 -4.11 7.37
N GLY A 143 -11.74 -5.41 7.66
CA GLY A 143 -11.22 -6.42 6.72
C GLY A 143 -12.11 -6.71 5.51
N ILE A 144 -13.37 -6.29 5.52
CA ILE A 144 -14.28 -6.44 4.37
C ILE A 144 -14.43 -5.11 3.63
N VAL A 145 -14.66 -4.02 4.37
CA VAL A 145 -14.97 -2.70 3.81
C VAL A 145 -13.78 -2.12 3.03
N PHE A 146 -12.58 -2.16 3.61
CA PHE A 146 -11.43 -1.46 3.01
C PHE A 146 -10.85 -2.14 1.77
N PRO A 147 -10.76 -3.47 1.68
CA PRO A 147 -10.41 -4.12 0.41
C PRO A 147 -11.38 -3.75 -0.71
N PHE A 148 -12.69 -3.68 -0.42
CA PHE A 148 -13.68 -3.27 -1.42
C PHE A 148 -13.50 -1.82 -1.85
N LEU A 149 -13.36 -0.88 -0.90
CA LEU A 149 -13.07 0.53 -1.21
C LEU A 149 -11.77 0.68 -2.00
N HIS A 150 -10.76 -0.13 -1.70
CA HIS A 150 -9.50 -0.11 -2.42
C HIS A 150 -9.67 -0.49 -3.87
N LEU A 151 -10.46 -1.54 -4.17
CA LEU A 151 -10.78 -1.90 -5.55
C LEU A 151 -11.47 -0.77 -6.30
N LEU A 152 -12.41 -0.05 -5.67
CA LEU A 152 -13.07 1.10 -6.28
C LEU A 152 -12.08 2.22 -6.62
N VAL A 153 -11.14 2.50 -5.72
CA VAL A 153 -10.08 3.50 -5.98
C VAL A 153 -9.17 3.03 -7.13
N LEU A 154 -8.85 1.73 -7.19
CA LEU A 154 -8.01 1.17 -8.25
C LEU A 154 -8.66 1.23 -9.63
N MET A 155 -9.99 1.15 -9.73
CA MET A 155 -10.71 1.29 -11.00
C MET A 155 -10.47 2.66 -11.66
N VAL A 156 -10.24 3.70 -10.88
CA VAL A 156 -9.89 5.04 -11.39
C VAL A 156 -8.38 5.18 -11.57
N ARG A 157 -7.60 4.58 -10.68
CA ARG A 157 -6.14 4.75 -10.59
C ARG A 157 -5.39 4.04 -11.71
N ILE A 158 -5.70 2.77 -11.97
CA ILE A 158 -4.95 1.94 -12.92
C ILE A 158 -5.06 2.51 -14.34
N PRO A 159 -6.26 2.86 -14.85
CA PRO A 159 -6.36 3.46 -16.19
C PRO A 159 -5.62 4.80 -16.30
N ALA A 160 -5.63 5.60 -15.24
CA ALA A 160 -4.89 6.87 -15.22
C ALA A 160 -3.37 6.65 -15.24
N GLU A 161 -2.87 5.61 -14.55
CA GLU A 161 -1.45 5.26 -14.54
C GLU A 161 -1.00 4.67 -15.89
N GLU A 162 -1.80 3.78 -16.47
CA GLU A 162 -1.54 3.18 -17.78
C GLU A 162 -1.56 4.24 -18.89
N LYS A 163 -2.56 5.12 -18.90
CA LYS A 163 -2.60 6.27 -19.82
C LYS A 163 -1.36 7.16 -19.69
N ALA A 164 -0.97 7.48 -18.46
CA ALA A 164 0.23 8.27 -18.21
C ALA A 164 1.53 7.54 -18.56
N LEU A 165 1.53 6.21 -18.68
CA LEU A 165 2.65 5.43 -19.20
C LEU A 165 2.68 5.41 -20.72
N GLU A 166 1.52 5.39 -21.39
CA GLU A 166 1.37 5.44 -22.85
C GLU A 166 1.70 6.81 -23.43
N GLU A 167 1.24 7.90 -22.79
CA GLU A 167 1.48 9.29 -23.20
C GLU A 167 2.92 9.78 -22.97
N ARG A 168 3.84 8.92 -22.50
CA ARG A 168 5.27 9.24 -22.38
C ARG A 168 6.01 9.26 -23.72
N VAL A 169 5.39 8.76 -24.78
CA VAL A 169 5.92 8.71 -26.15
C VAL A 169 5.70 10.05 -26.85
#